data_AF-A0A1H8IC98-F1
#
_entry.id   AF-A0A1H8IC98-F1
#
_cell.length_a   1.000
_cell.length_b   1.000
_cell.length_c   1.000
_cell.angle_alpha   90.00
_cell.angle_beta   90.00
_cell.angle_gamma   90.00
#
_symmetry.space_group_name_H-M   'P 1'
#
loop_
_entity.id
_entity.type
_entity.pdbx_description
1 polymer ?
#
loop_
_entity_poly.entity_id
_entity_poly.type
_entity_poly.pdbx_seq_one_letter_code
_entity_poly.pdbx_strand_id
1 'polypeptide(L)'
;ETIDEAHAFCRRFFTWYNEEHHHAGIGLMTPDQIHFGQAKAIYAARQETLDTAFLNTPERFVRKPPKPPHIPTAVWINPPKQTE
;
A
#
# COMPACT_ATOMS: atom_id res chain seq x y z
N GLU A 1 -16.32 -19.73 21.70
CA GLU A 1 -15.89 -19.46 20.31
C GLU A 1 -15.98 -20.75 19.50
N THR A 2 -16.65 -20.71 18.36
CA THR A 2 -16.85 -21.85 17.45
C THR A 2 -16.10 -21.66 16.12
N ILE A 3 -15.93 -22.73 15.34
CA ILE A 3 -15.34 -22.66 13.99
C ILE A 3 -16.16 -21.75 13.07
N ASP A 4 -17.49 -21.76 13.18
CA ASP A 4 -18.36 -20.94 12.33
C ASP A 4 -18.21 -19.45 12.63
N GLU A 5 -18.07 -19.09 13.91
CA GLU A 5 -17.77 -17.71 14.32
C GLU A 5 -16.40 -17.26 13.80
N ALA A 6 -15.37 -18.12 13.88
CA ALA A 6 -14.05 -17.84 13.34
C ALA A 6 -14.10 -17.63 11.81
N HIS A 7 -14.84 -18.46 11.08
CA HIS A 7 -15.02 -18.30 9.63
C HIS A 7 -15.74 -17.00 9.27
N ALA A 8 -16.79 -16.64 10.02
CA ALA A 8 -17.52 -15.39 9.79
C ALA A 8 -16.62 -14.17 9.98
N PHE A 9 -15.81 -14.18 11.04
CA PHE A 9 -14.80 -13.16 11.27
C PHE A 9 -13.77 -13.10 10.12
N CYS A 10 -13.13 -14.22 9.80
CA CYS A 10 -12.06 -14.29 8.80
C CYS A 10 -12.52 -13.81 7.42
N ARG A 11 -13.73 -14.18 6.98
CA ARG A 11 -14.28 -13.70 5.69
C ARG A 11 -14.35 -12.18 5.64
N ARG A 12 -14.95 -11.56 6.67
CA ARG A 12 -15.04 -10.10 6.77
C ARG A 12 -13.66 -9.44 6.85
N PHE A 13 -12.79 -10.01 7.67
CA PHE A 13 -11.46 -9.46 7.89
C PHE A 13 -10.63 -9.48 6.60
N PHE A 14 -10.58 -10.61 5.89
CA PHE A 14 -9.74 -10.73 4.70
C PHE A 14 -10.26 -9.94 3.50
N THR A 15 -11.58 -9.77 3.34
CA THR A 15 -12.12 -8.83 2.35
C THR A 15 -11.62 -7.42 2.62
N TRP A 16 -11.81 -6.90 3.83
CA TRP A 16 -11.32 -5.57 4.21
C TRP A 16 -9.79 -5.46 4.09
N TYR A 17 -9.05 -6.46 4.56
CA TYR A 17 -7.58 -6.48 4.55
C TYR A 17 -7.03 -6.40 3.12
N ASN A 18 -7.65 -7.09 2.17
CA ASN A 18 -7.19 -7.18 0.80
C ASN A 18 -7.64 -6.01 -0.07
N GLU A 19 -8.84 -5.48 0.16
CA GLU A 19 -9.50 -4.56 -0.78
C GLU A 19 -9.55 -3.12 -0.27
N GLU A 20 -9.52 -2.89 1.04
CA GLU A 20 -9.75 -1.56 1.63
C GLU A 20 -8.57 -1.07 2.47
N HIS A 21 -7.94 -1.97 3.23
CA HIS A 21 -6.87 -1.60 4.13
C HIS A 21 -5.57 -1.31 3.37
N HIS A 22 -5.08 -0.07 3.49
CA HIS A 22 -3.85 0.35 2.84
C HIS A 22 -2.65 0.07 3.75
N HIS A 23 -1.69 -0.71 3.25
CA HIS A 23 -0.57 -1.21 4.04
C HIS A 23 0.68 -0.39 3.80
N ALA A 24 1.27 0.13 4.88
CA ALA A 24 2.51 0.91 4.82
C ALA A 24 3.68 0.12 4.19
N GLY A 25 3.72 -1.20 4.44
CA GLY A 25 4.76 -2.09 3.91
C GLY A 25 4.76 -2.29 2.40
N ILE A 26 3.68 -1.91 1.70
CA ILE A 26 3.57 -2.01 0.22
C ILE A 26 3.25 -0.65 -0.40
N GLY A 27 3.79 0.43 0.16
CA GLY A 27 3.65 1.77 -0.41
C GLY A 27 2.27 2.39 -0.22
N LEU A 28 1.59 2.06 0.88
CA LEU A 28 0.19 2.37 1.12
C LEU A 28 -0.71 1.88 -0.02
N MET A 29 -0.51 0.64 -0.48
CA MET A 29 -1.43 -0.02 -1.42
C MET A 29 -2.26 -1.05 -0.66
N THR A 30 -3.36 -1.49 -1.26
CA THR A 30 -4.05 -2.69 -0.82
C THR A 30 -3.38 -3.92 -1.45
N PRO A 31 -3.46 -5.12 -0.82
CA PRO A 31 -2.93 -6.35 -1.40
C PRO A 31 -3.51 -6.63 -2.79
N ASP A 32 -4.79 -6.31 -3.01
CA ASP A 32 -5.48 -6.46 -4.29
C ASP A 32 -4.84 -5.60 -5.40
N GLN A 33 -4.55 -4.33 -5.11
CA GLN A 33 -3.87 -3.41 -6.04
C GLN A 33 -2.47 -3.89 -6.42
N ILE A 34 -1.74 -4.52 -5.49
CA ILE A 34 -0.45 -5.14 -5.78
C ILE A 34 -0.65 -6.38 -6.65
N HIS A 35 -1.58 -7.27 -6.26
CA HIS A 35 -1.83 -8.54 -6.92
C HIS A 35 -2.20 -8.34 -8.40
N PHE A 36 -3.07 -7.37 -8.70
CA PHE A 36 -3.50 -7.07 -10.06
C PHE A 36 -2.57 -6.10 -10.81
N GLY A 37 -1.37 -5.83 -10.29
CA GLY A 37 -0.34 -5.05 -11.00
C GLY A 37 -0.65 -3.55 -11.15
N GLN A 38 -1.59 -3.02 -10.36
CA GLN A 38 -2.05 -1.63 -10.46
C GLN A 38 -1.09 -0.63 -9.79
N ALA A 39 -0.14 -1.13 -9.01
CA ALA A 39 0.75 -0.33 -8.15
C ALA A 39 1.44 0.83 -8.88
N LYS A 40 1.95 0.60 -10.10
CA LYS A 40 2.66 1.64 -10.88
C LYS A 40 1.74 2.78 -11.29
N ALA A 41 0.52 2.46 -11.75
CA ALA A 41 -0.45 3.47 -12.18
C ALA A 41 -0.91 4.32 -10.98
N ILE A 42 -1.18 3.67 -9.85
CA ILE A 42 -1.58 4.37 -8.61
C ILE A 42 -0.43 5.24 -8.09
N TYR A 43 0.82 4.77 -8.14
CA TYR A 43 1.98 5.59 -7.76
C TYR A 43 2.10 6.85 -8.61
N ALA A 44 1.96 6.74 -9.93
CA ALA A 44 2.01 7.87 -10.84
C ALA A 44 0.90 8.89 -10.53
N ALA A 45 -0.35 8.45 -10.35
CA ALA A 45 -1.47 9.32 -9.99
C ALA A 45 -1.26 10.03 -8.64
N ARG A 46 -0.66 9.33 -7.66
CA ARG A 46 -0.31 9.93 -6.36
C ARG A 46 0.78 10.99 -6.50
N GLN A 47 1.79 10.75 -7.34
CA GLN A 47 2.84 11.72 -7.58
C GLN A 47 2.27 12.99 -8.24
N GLU A 48 1.40 12.85 -9.24
CA GLU A 48 0.74 13.99 -9.89
C GLU A 48 -0.08 14.84 -8.89
N THR A 49 -0.81 14.18 -7.99
CA THR A 49 -1.57 14.85 -6.93
C THR A 49 -0.64 15.63 -5.99
N LEU A 50 0.47 15.02 -5.61
CA LEU A 50 1.48 15.61 -4.73
C LEU A 50 2.23 16.78 -5.39
N ASP A 51 2.53 16.67 -6.68
CA ASP A 51 3.15 17.73 -7.47
C ASP A 51 2.21 18.93 -7.57
N THR A 52 0.92 18.69 -7.85
CA THR A 52 -0.11 19.73 -7.86
C THR A 52 -0.21 20.42 -6.50
N ALA A 53 -0.24 19.65 -5.41
CA ALA A 53 -0.29 20.20 -4.06
C ALA A 53 0.95 21.05 -3.73
N PHE A 54 2.14 20.62 -4.17
CA PHE A 54 3.38 21.36 -4.00
C PHE A 54 3.37 22.69 -4.76
N LEU A 55 2.91 22.69 -6.01
CA LEU A 55 2.82 23.92 -6.82
C LEU A 55 1.85 24.94 -6.21
N ASN A 56 0.74 24.48 -5.61
CA ASN A 56 -0.26 25.36 -5.01
C ASN A 56 0.20 26.00 -3.70
N THR A 57 1.03 25.32 -2.89
CA THR A 57 1.42 25.81 -1.56
C THR A 57 2.80 25.27 -1.16
N PRO A 58 3.88 25.70 -1.84
CA PRO A 58 5.22 25.11 -1.66
C PRO A 58 5.77 25.25 -0.25
N GLU A 59 5.41 26.31 0.49
CA GLU A 59 5.82 26.56 1.87
C GLU A 59 5.31 25.53 2.87
N ARG A 60 4.26 24.76 2.53
CA ARG A 60 3.81 23.62 3.34
C ARG A 60 4.75 22.42 3.27
N PHE A 61 5.69 22.41 2.32
CA PHE A 61 6.58 21.28 2.08
C PHE A 61 8.03 21.66 2.40
N VAL A 62 8.66 20.86 3.26
CA VAL A 62 10.01 21.14 3.72
C VAL A 62 11.03 20.84 2.62
N ARG A 63 11.62 21.90 2.06
CA ARG A 63 12.81 21.90 1.17
C ARG A 63 12.66 21.25 -0.21
N LYS A 64 11.64 20.42 -0.47
CA LYS A 64 11.47 19.71 -1.76
C LYS A 64 10.02 19.25 -2.01
N PRO A 65 9.65 18.95 -3.26
CA PRO A 65 8.40 18.26 -3.58
C PRO A 65 8.26 16.93 -2.82
N PRO A 66 7.08 16.64 -2.27
CA PRO A 66 6.80 15.36 -1.61
C PRO A 66 6.76 14.20 -2.63
N LYS A 67 6.96 12.98 -2.13
CA LYS A 67 6.85 11.75 -2.93
C LYS A 67 5.97 10.73 -2.22
N PRO A 68 5.18 9.91 -2.94
CA PRO A 68 4.46 8.81 -2.33
C PRO A 68 5.45 7.79 -1.73
N PRO A 69 5.04 7.02 -0.70
CA PRO A 69 5.84 5.93 -0.16
C PRO A 69 6.29 4.96 -1.25
N HIS A 70 7.53 4.48 -1.13
CA HIS A 70 8.11 3.56 -2.09
C HIS A 70 7.34 2.23 -2.15
N ILE A 71 7.16 1.70 -3.36
CA ILE A 71 6.61 0.35 -3.58
C ILE A 71 7.78 -0.63 -3.63
N PRO A 72 7.92 -1.53 -2.66
CA PRO A 72 9.00 -2.51 -2.66
C PRO A 72 8.83 -3.53 -3.79
N THR A 73 9.94 -4.05 -4.29
CA THR A 73 9.94 -5.14 -5.29
C THR A 73 9.44 -6.47 -4.71
N ALA A 74 9.66 -6.70 -3.41
CA ALA A 74 9.21 -7.88 -2.70
C ALA A 74 8.96 -7.57 -1.21
N VAL A 75 8.02 -8.28 -0.61
CA VAL A 75 7.73 -8.27 0.83
C VAL A 75 7.60 -9.71 1.32
N TRP A 76 7.90 -9.95 2.60
CA TRP A 76 7.92 -11.30 3.17
C TRP A 76 7.28 -11.29 4.55
N ILE A 77 6.47 -12.32 4.84
CA ILE A 77 6.12 -12.68 6.22
C ILE A 77 7.23 -13.57 6.80
N ASN A 78 7.69 -14.54 6.00
CA ASN A 78 8.82 -15.42 6.31
C ASN A 78 9.78 -15.41 5.11
N PRO A 79 10.86 -14.61 5.14
CA PRO A 79 11.78 -14.53 4.01
C PRO A 79 12.54 -15.85 3.81
N PRO A 80 12.85 -16.24 2.57
CA PRO A 80 13.70 -17.39 2.30
C PRO A 80 15.09 -17.15 2.88
N LYS A 81 15.75 -18.22 3.34
CA LYS A 81 17.16 -18.14 3.74
C LYS A 81 17.99 -17.77 2.50
N GLN A 82 18.92 -16.82 2.66
CA GLN A 82 19.88 -16.52 1.60
C GLN A 82 20.68 -17.80 1.33
N THR A 83 20.68 -18.23 0.07
CA THR A 83 21.57 -19.29 -0.39
C THR A 83 22.92 -18.62 -0.67
N GLU A 84 24.01 -19.21 -0.19
CA GLU A 84 25.39 -18.74 -0.46
C GLU A 84 25.69 -18.69 -1.97
#